data_AF-A0A3M1MLP4-F1
#
_entry.id   AF-A0A3M1MLP4-F1
#
_cell.length_a   1.000
_cell.length_b   1.000
_cell.length_c   1.000
_cell.angle_alpha   90.00
_cell.angle_beta   90.00
_cell.angle_gamma   90.00
#
_symmetry.space_group_name_H-M   'P 1'
#
loop_
_entity.id
_entity.type
_entity.pdbx_description
1 polymer ?
#
loop_
_entity_poly.entity_id
_entity_poly.type
_entity_poly.pdbx_seq_one_letter_code
_entity_poly.pdbx_strand_id
1 'polypeptide(L)' 'MAVELDAEQRRLLFGWLVEETALPAAGVERTVALLEEGATIPFIARYRKEATGELDEVQ' A
#
# COMPACT_ATOMS: atom_id res chain seq x y z
N MET A 1 16.99 6.82 -11.08
CA MET A 1 15.84 7.36 -11.84
C MET A 1 14.60 6.79 -11.19
N ALA A 2 13.74 7.62 -10.59
CA ALA A 2 12.40 7.17 -10.25
C ALA A 2 11.64 6.96 -11.57
N VAL A 3 10.97 5.82 -11.70
CA VAL A 3 10.08 5.56 -12.83
C VAL A 3 8.77 6.27 -12.49
N GLU A 4 8.44 7.30 -13.25
CA GLU A 4 7.14 7.96 -13.17
C GLU A 4 6.11 7.06 -13.87
N LEU A 5 5.10 6.62 -13.13
CA LEU A 5 4.01 5.81 -13.67
C LEU A 5 2.87 6.73 -14.10
N ASP A 6 2.32 6.50 -15.29
CA ASP A 6 1.10 7.17 -15.69
C ASP A 6 -0.13 6.62 -14.91
N ALA A 7 -1.27 7.30 -15.04
CA ALA A 7 -2.49 6.94 -14.33
C ALA A 7 -3.04 5.54 -14.71
N GLU A 8 -2.82 5.10 -15.95
CA GLU A 8 -3.26 3.80 -16.41
C GLU A 8 -2.39 2.69 -15.80
N GLN A 9 -1.07 2.86 -15.84
CA GLN A 9 -0.10 1.96 -15.23
C GLN A 9 -0.32 1.85 -13.72
N ARG A 10 -0.55 2.97 -13.03
CA ARG A 10 -0.88 2.98 -11.60
C ARG A 10 -2.14 2.16 -11.32
N ARG A 11 -3.20 2.34 -12.12
CA ARG A 11 -4.44 1.57 -11.98
C ARG A 11 -4.23 0.07 -12.14
N LEU A 12 -3.47 -0.33 -13.16
CA LEU A 12 -3.19 -1.74 -13.44
C LEU A 12 -2.34 -2.38 -12.32
N LEU A 13 -1.31 -1.69 -11.85
CA LEU A 13 -0.46 -2.17 -10.76
C LEU A 13 -1.24 -2.30 -9.45
N PHE A 14 -2.10 -1.34 -9.13
CA PHE A 14 -2.96 -1.43 -7.95
C PHE A 14 -3.91 -2.64 -8.02
N GLY A 15 -4.53 -2.86 -9.18
CA GLY A 15 -5.37 -4.05 -9.39
C GLY A 15 -4.59 -5.35 -9.17
N TRP A 16 -3.41 -5.45 -9.78
CA TRP A 16 -2.54 -6.62 -9.60
C TRP A 16 -2.09 -6.82 -8.14
N LEU A 17 -1.72 -5.75 -7.43
CA LEU A 17 -1.34 -5.80 -6.01
C LEU A 17 -2.45 -6.39 -5.15
N VAL A 18 -3.70 -5.97 -5.35
CA VAL A 18 -4.86 -6.49 -4.61
C VAL A 18 -5.09 -7.97 -4.91
N GLU A 19 -4.97 -8.37 -6.18
CA GLU A 19 -5.12 -9.77 -6.59
C GLU A 19 -4.01 -10.67 -6.02
N GLU A 20 -2.75 -10.24 -6.12
CA GLU A 20 -1.58 -11.02 -5.70
C GLU A 20 -1.49 -11.17 -4.17
N THR A 21 -1.80 -10.10 -3.43
CA THR A 21 -1.74 -10.11 -1.96
C THR A 21 -3.00 -10.69 -1.31
N ALA A 22 -4.11 -10.75 -2.06
CA ALA A 22 -5.44 -11.08 -1.55
C ALA A 22 -5.88 -10.21 -0.35
N LEU A 23 -5.30 -9.01 -0.20
CA LEU A 23 -5.63 -8.06 0.84
C LEU A 23 -6.78 -7.15 0.41
N PRO A 24 -7.56 -6.58 1.36
CA PRO A 24 -8.59 -5.60 1.03
C PRO A 24 -7.99 -4.38 0.30
N ALA A 25 -8.60 -3.99 -0.82
CA ALA A 25 -8.13 -2.87 -1.64
C ALA A 25 -7.91 -1.59 -0.84
N ALA A 26 -8.81 -1.28 0.11
CA ALA A 26 -8.68 -0.12 0.98
C ALA A 26 -7.40 -0.16 1.85
N GLY A 27 -7.01 -1.35 2.34
CA GLY A 27 -5.79 -1.51 3.12
C GLY A 27 -4.55 -1.29 2.26
N VAL A 28 -4.53 -1.87 1.05
CA VAL A 28 -3.45 -1.67 0.06
C VAL A 28 -3.31 -0.19 -0.32
N GLU A 29 -4.40 0.48 -0.66
CA GLU A 29 -4.40 1.92 -1.00
C GLU A 29 -3.85 2.78 0.13
N ARG A 30 -4.25 2.51 1.38
CA ARG A 30 -3.78 3.25 2.55
C ARG A 30 -2.31 2.99 2.85
N THR A 31 -1.86 1.74 2.77
CA THR A 31 -0.45 1.38 2.95
C THR A 31 0.42 2.04 1.90
N VAL A 32 0.04 1.99 0.61
CA VAL A 32 0.79 2.65 -0.46
C VAL A 32 0.87 4.17 -0.24
N ALA A 33 -0.25 4.82 0.10
CA ALA A 33 -0.25 6.26 0.39
C ALA A 33 0.71 6.62 1.53
N LEU A 34 0.71 5.85 2.62
CA LEU A 34 1.63 6.08 3.74
C LEU A 34 3.10 5.91 3.33
N LEU A 35 3.41 4.92 2.49
CA LEU A 35 4.75 4.73 1.94
C LEU A 35 5.17 5.89 1.03
N GLU A 36 4.26 6.41 0.21
CA GLU A 36 4.47 7.60 -0.63
C GLU A 36 4.72 8.86 0.22
N GLU A 37 4.07 8.97 1.38
CA GLU A 37 4.32 10.02 2.38
C GLU A 37 5.65 9.83 3.15
N GLY A 38 6.37 8.73 2.90
CA GLY A 38 7.67 8.44 3.52
C GLY A 38 7.58 7.68 4.84
N ALA A 39 6.42 7.12 5.20
CA ALA A 39 6.32 6.23 6.34
C ALA A 39 7.10 4.93 6.11
N THR A 40 7.58 4.31 7.18
CA THR A 40 8.32 3.05 7.14
C THR A 40 7.44 1.88 7.56
N ILE A 41 7.77 0.66 7.12
CA ILE A 41 7.02 -0.56 7.49
C ILE A 41 6.85 -0.69 9.02
N PRO A 42 7.91 -0.57 9.85
CA PRO A 42 7.75 -0.66 11.32
C PRO A 42 6.86 0.44 11.91
N PHE A 43 6.83 1.62 11.29
CA PHE A 43 5.95 2.71 11.73
C PHE A 43 4.49 2.41 11.40
N ILE A 44 4.21 1.95 10.18
CA ILE A 44 2.86 1.65 9.72
C ILE A 44 2.26 0.52 10.57
N ALA A 45 2.97 -0.61 10.69
CA ALA A 45 2.52 -1.80 11.42
C ALA A 45 2.33 -1.56 12.93
N ARG A 46 2.93 -0.51 13.51
CA ARG A 46 2.77 -0.21 14.95
C ARG A 46 1.83 0.95 15.24
N TYR A 47 1.82 1.98 14.40
CA TYR A 47 1.16 3.25 14.71
C TYR A 47 0.05 3.63 13.72
N ARG A 48 -0.17 2.84 12.65
CA ARG A 48 -1.20 3.10 11.63
C ARG A 48 -2.01 1.85 11.25
N LYS A 49 -2.03 0.82 12.10
CA LYS A 49 -2.81 -0.41 11.89
C LYS A 49 -4.27 -0.15 11.54
N GLU A 50 -4.96 0.67 12.32
CA GLU A 50 -6.36 0.99 12.05
C GLU A 50 -6.56 1.66 10.68
N ALA A 51 -5.58 2.46 10.22
CA ALA A 51 -5.64 3.15 8.94
C ALA A 51 -5.46 2.21 7.75
N THR A 52 -4.80 1.05 7.94
CA THR A 52 -4.56 0.05 6.90
C THR A 52 -5.52 -1.14 6.98
N GLY A 53 -6.45 -1.15 7.95
CA GLY A 53 -7.34 -2.30 8.18
C GLY A 53 -6.67 -3.43 8.96
N GLU A 54 -5.84 -3.07 9.94
CA GLU A 54 -5.10 -3.95 10.84
C GLU A 54 -3.94 -4.74 10.20
N LEU A 55 -3.43 -4.29 9.05
CA LEU A 55 -2.26 -4.92 8.42
C LEU A 55 -1.01 -4.81 9.30
N ASP A 56 -0.22 -5.88 9.33
CA ASP A 56 1.03 -5.95 10.09
C ASP A 56 2.28 -5.93 9.19
N GLU A 57 3.45 -6.23 9.75
CA GLU A 57 4.72 -6.18 9.03
C GLU A 57 4.95 -7.32 8.01
N VAL A 58 4.11 -8.36 8.02
CA VAL A 58 4.21 -9.50 7.10
C VAL A 58 3.40 -9.25 5.82
N GLN A 59 2.29 -8.52 5.95
CA GLN A 59 1.32 -8.22 4.89
C GLN A 59 1.71 -6.98 4.10
#